data_AF-A0A2H5UVQ8-F1
#
_entry.id   AF-A0A2H5UVQ8-F1
#
_cell.length_a   1.000
_cell.length_b   1.000
_cell.length_c   1.000
_cell.angle_alpha   90.00
_cell.angle_beta   90.00
_cell.angle_gamma   90.00
#
_symmetry.space_group_name_H-M   'P 1'
#
loop_
_entity.id
_entity.type
_entity.pdbx_description
1 polymer ?
#
loop_
_entity_poly.entity_id
_entity_poly.type
_entity_poly.pdbx_seq_one_letter_code
_entity_poly.pdbx_strand_id
1 'polypeptide(L)'
;MSVVSIDERGRVILPKGIREMGERAVVISAGSFAVVIPIPKEPASVAEGWLKSKRGGKELGLVADRRAKADAVARARRRRQL
;
A
#
# COMPACT_ATOMS: atom_id res chain seq x y z
N MET A 1 15.33 15.86 14.07
CA MET A 1 16.18 15.60 12.89
C MET A 1 17.38 14.80 13.33
N SER A 2 17.67 13.68 12.68
CA SER A 2 18.80 12.80 13.02
C SER A 2 19.59 12.51 11.77
N VAL A 3 20.90 12.75 11.82
CA VAL A 3 21.84 12.40 10.75
C VAL A 3 22.40 11.04 11.07
N VAL A 4 22.40 10.13 10.10
CA VAL A 4 22.87 8.74 10.25
C VAL A 4 23.94 8.46 9.21
N SER A 5 24.93 7.65 9.56
CA SER A 5 25.94 7.19 8.61
C SER A 5 25.36 6.12 7.68
N ILE A 6 25.86 6.11 6.46
CA ILE A 6 25.61 5.05 5.47
C ILE A 6 26.89 4.22 5.41
N ASP A 7 26.75 2.91 5.54
CA ASP A 7 27.92 2.03 5.43
C ASP A 7 28.31 1.75 3.96
N GLU A 8 29.43 1.04 3.77
CA GLU A 8 29.98 0.72 2.44
C GLU A 8 29.02 -0.10 1.56
N ARG A 9 28.02 -0.75 2.16
CA ARG A 9 27.02 -1.55 1.47
C ARG A 9 25.71 -0.77 1.25
N GLY A 10 25.68 0.51 1.57
CA GLY A 10 24.51 1.37 1.43
C GLY A 10 23.45 1.16 2.52
N ARG A 11 23.77 0.49 3.63
CA ARG A 11 22.82 0.24 4.73
C ARG A 11 22.73 1.47 5.62
N VAL A 12 21.50 1.77 6.04
CA VAL A 12 21.18 2.85 6.98
C VAL A 12 20.66 2.25 8.27
N ILE A 13 21.29 2.59 9.40
CA ILE A 13 20.80 2.17 10.72
C ILE A 13 19.80 3.22 11.21
N LEU A 14 18.56 2.78 11.40
CA LEU A 14 17.52 3.67 11.91
C LEU A 14 17.78 4.03 13.39
N PRO A 15 17.62 5.31 13.77
CA PRO A 15 17.72 5.73 15.16
C PRO A 15 16.72 4.99 16.07
N LYS A 16 17.10 4.77 17.33
CA LYS A 16 16.32 3.98 18.31
C LYS A 16 14.88 4.47 18.56
N GLY A 17 14.53 5.69 18.15
CA GLY A 17 13.18 6.26 18.26
C GLY A 17 12.23 5.96 17.09
N ILE A 18 12.70 5.41 15.98
CA ILE A 18 11.89 5.05 14.79
C ILE A 18 11.44 3.57 14.87
N ARG A 19 11.53 2.94 16.05
CA ARG A 19 11.57 1.48 16.24
C ARG A 19 10.23 0.74 16.10
N GLU A 20 9.20 1.37 15.54
CA GLU A 20 7.99 0.65 15.13
C GLU A 20 8.10 0.08 13.71
N MET A 21 9.32 0.05 13.16
CA MET A 21 9.57 -0.57 11.87
C MET A 21 9.53 -2.09 12.03
N GLY A 22 8.57 -2.75 11.37
CA GLY A 22 8.52 -4.21 11.29
C GLY A 22 9.76 -4.80 10.61
N GLU A 23 9.80 -6.12 10.44
CA GLU A 23 10.92 -6.82 9.78
C GLU A 23 11.13 -6.43 8.31
N ARG A 24 10.10 -5.84 7.69
CA ARG A 24 10.08 -5.46 6.28
C ARG A 24 9.53 -4.05 6.13
N ALA A 25 9.94 -3.36 5.07
CA ALA A 25 9.42 -2.06 4.71
C ALA A 25 9.30 -1.91 3.19
N VAL A 26 8.33 -1.12 2.75
CA VAL A 26 8.25 -0.62 1.39
C VAL A 26 9.10 0.64 1.31
N VAL A 27 9.96 0.73 0.29
CA VAL A 27 10.73 1.93 -0.01
C VAL A 27 10.18 2.54 -1.29
N ILE A 28 9.65 3.76 -1.19
CA ILE A 28 9.17 4.53 -2.33
C ILE A 28 10.20 5.61 -2.62
N SER A 29 10.78 5.60 -3.83
CA SER A 29 11.63 6.69 -4.28
C SER A 29 10.78 7.92 -4.59
N ALA A 30 11.09 9.04 -3.94
CA ALA A 30 10.43 10.33 -4.12
C ALA A 30 11.43 11.39 -4.60
N GLY A 31 12.33 10.98 -5.51
CA GLY A 31 13.38 11.83 -6.07
C GLY A 31 14.51 12.07 -5.06
N SER A 32 14.52 13.24 -4.42
CA SER A 32 15.58 13.63 -3.47
C SER A 32 15.47 12.96 -2.11
N PHE A 33 14.37 12.28 -1.83
CA PHE A 33 14.16 11.52 -0.60
C PHE A 33 13.50 10.18 -0.90
N ALA A 34 13.53 9.29 0.09
CA ALA A 34 12.81 8.03 0.06
C ALA A 34 11.79 8.01 1.20
N VAL A 35 10.60 7.49 0.92
CA VAL A 35 9.59 7.20 1.94
C VAL A 35 9.71 5.73 2.32
N VAL A 36 9.98 5.46 3.59
CA VAL A 36 10.08 4.10 4.13
C VAL A 36 8.82 3.83 4.94
N ILE A 37 8.00 2.88 4.49
CA ILE A 37 6.75 2.49 5.14
C ILE A 37 6.95 1.10 5.74
N PRO A 38 6.95 0.94 7.07
CA PRO A 38 7.10 -0.38 7.65
C PRO A 38 5.88 -1.24 7.37
N ILE A 39 6.13 -2.52 7.10
CA ILE A 39 5.10 -3.53 6.95
C ILE A 39 4.98 -4.23 8.31
N PRO A 40 3.83 -4.17 8.98
CA PRO A 40 3.60 -4.91 10.22
C PRO A 40 3.86 -6.40 10.02
N LYS A 41 4.22 -7.10 11.10
CA LYS A 41 4.43 -8.56 11.06
C LYS A 41 3.18 -9.29 10.54
N GLU A 42 2.00 -8.82 10.96
CA GLU A 42 0.69 -9.36 10.56
C GLU A 42 -0.16 -8.24 9.94
N PRO A 43 0.03 -7.89 8.65
CA PRO A 43 -0.67 -6.78 8.02
C PRO A 43 -2.19 -6.95 8.02
N ALA A 44 -2.68 -8.18 7.89
CA ALA A 44 -4.11 -8.48 7.88
C ALA A 44 -4.80 -8.14 9.21
N SER A 45 -4.13 -8.41 10.34
CA SER A 45 -4.62 -8.09 11.69
C SER A 45 -4.67 -6.57 11.90
N VAL A 46 -3.62 -5.84 11.48
CA VAL A 46 -3.60 -4.37 11.58
C VAL A 46 -4.61 -3.71 10.64
N ALA A 47 -4.80 -4.27 9.45
CA ALA A 47 -5.73 -3.76 8.45
C ALA A 47 -7.19 -4.17 8.71
N GLU A 48 -7.43 -5.08 9.67
CA GLU A 48 -8.76 -5.53 10.03
C GLU A 48 -9.61 -4.32 10.47
N GLY A 49 -10.79 -4.18 9.87
CA GLY A 49 -11.70 -3.08 10.17
C GLY A 49 -11.36 -1.73 9.53
N TRP A 50 -10.29 -1.60 8.74
CA TRP A 50 -10.01 -0.34 7.99
C TRP A 50 -11.15 0.01 7.03
N LEU A 51 -11.72 -1.00 6.38
CA LEU A 51 -12.90 -0.83 5.54
C LEU A 51 -14.17 -0.99 6.38
N LYS A 52 -14.71 0.12 6.87
CA LYS A 52 -16.01 0.14 7.57
C LYS A 52 -17.13 -0.22 6.59
N SER A 53 -17.58 -1.47 6.64
CA SER A 53 -18.64 -1.99 5.78
C SER A 53 -19.55 -2.92 6.57
N LYS A 54 -20.87 -2.82 6.33
CA LYS A 54 -21.85 -3.80 6.81
C LYS A 54 -21.92 -5.05 5.93
N ARG A 55 -21.29 -5.01 4.75
CA ARG A 55 -21.26 -6.09 3.76
C ARG A 55 -20.05 -6.97 3.96
N GLY A 56 -20.23 -8.29 3.85
CA GLY A 56 -19.14 -9.25 3.90
C GLY A 56 -18.26 -9.22 2.65
N GLY A 57 -17.10 -9.89 2.71
CA GLY A 57 -16.11 -9.91 1.62
C GLY A 57 -16.68 -10.39 0.28
N LYS A 58 -17.53 -11.43 0.29
CA LYS A 58 -18.19 -11.95 -0.92
C LYS A 58 -19.09 -10.91 -1.59
N GLU A 59 -19.89 -10.19 -0.80
CA GLU A 59 -20.77 -9.13 -1.32
C GLU A 59 -19.98 -7.95 -1.86
N LEU A 60 -18.91 -7.57 -1.18
CA LEU A 60 -17.98 -6.54 -1.64
C LEU A 60 -17.33 -6.94 -2.97
N GLY A 61 -16.95 -8.21 -3.12
CA GLY A 61 -16.45 -8.77 -4.38
C GLY A 61 -17.45 -8.61 -5.53
N LEU A 62 -18.71 -9.00 -5.31
CA LEU A 62 -19.77 -8.84 -6.32
C LEU A 62 -20.00 -7.38 -6.72
N VAL A 63 -19.90 -6.45 -5.76
CA VAL A 63 -20.01 -5.00 -6.03
C VAL A 63 -18.83 -4.51 -6.85
N ALA A 64 -17.61 -4.95 -6.52
CA ALA A 64 -16.41 -4.61 -7.25
C ALA A 64 -16.48 -5.11 -8.70
N ASP A 65 -16.86 -6.37 -8.92
CA ASP A 65 -16.99 -6.97 -10.25
C ASP A 65 -18.01 -6.24 -11.12
N ARG A 66 -19.18 -5.92 -10.55
CA ARG A 66 -20.22 -5.18 -11.26
C ARG A 66 -19.72 -3.81 -11.69
N ARG A 67 -19.03 -3.09 -10.81
CA ARG A 67 -18.44 -1.77 -11.11
C ARG A 67 -17.34 -1.87 -12.16
N ALA A 68 -16.46 -2.86 -12.05
CA ALA A 68 -15.38 -3.10 -13.01
C ALA A 68 -15.93 -3.40 -14.41
N LYS A 69 -16.97 -4.23 -14.52
CA LYS A 69 -17.63 -4.53 -15.80
C LYS A 69 -18.25 -3.28 -16.41
N ALA A 70 -18.96 -2.47 -15.62
CA ALA A 70 -19.58 -1.24 -16.11
C ALA A 70 -18.53 -0.25 -16.63
N ASP A 71 -17.41 -0.08 -15.91
CA ASP A 71 -16.32 0.80 -16.34
C ASP A 71 -15.62 0.27 -17.60
N ALA A 72 -15.40 -1.04 -17.71
CA ALA A 72 -14.85 -1.66 -18.92
C ALA A 72 -15.72 -1.36 -20.15
N VAL A 73 -17.05 -1.50 -20.04
CA VAL A 73 -17.99 -1.17 -21.14
C VAL A 73 -17.95 0.33 -21.46
N ALA A 74 -17.94 1.20 -20.45
CA ALA A 74 -17.86 2.64 -20.66
C ALA A 74 -16.55 3.05 -21.36
N ARG A 75 -15.42 2.43 -21.01
CA ARG A 75 -14.13 2.62 -21.68
C ARG A 75 -14.15 2.15 -23.14
N ALA A 76 -14.75 0.99 -23.41
CA ALA A 76 -14.86 0.46 -24.78
C ALA A 76 -15.72 1.37 -25.67
N ARG A 77 -16.87 1.86 -25.19
CA ARG A 77 -17.71 2.83 -25.90
C ARG A 77 -16.97 4.13 -26.21
N ARG A 78 -16.25 4.70 -25.22
CA ARG A 78 -15.41 5.89 -25.44
C ARG A 78 -14.36 5.69 -26.54
N ARG A 79 -13.86 4.47 -26.70
CA ARG A 79 -12.88 4.08 -27.72
C ARG A 79 -13.52 3.62 -29.04
N ARG A 80 -14.85 3.61 -29.16
CA ARG A 80 -15.60 3.08 -30.32
C ARG A 80 -15.25 1.63 -30.64
N GLN A 81 -15.01 0.83 -29.60
CA GLN A 81 -14.69 -0.61 -29.69
C GLN A 81 -15.93 -1.49 -29.49
N LEU A 82 -17.05 -0.87 -29.12
CA LEU A 82 -18.39 -1.42 -28.94
C LEU A 82 -19.41 -0.33 -29.33
#